data_AF-A0A497NQS8-F1
#
_entry.id   AF-A0A497NQS8-F1
#
_cell.length_a   1.000
_cell.length_b   1.000
_cell.length_c   1.000
_cell.angle_alpha   90.00
_cell.angle_beta   90.00
_cell.angle_gamma   90.00
#
_symmetry.space_group_name_H-M   'P 1'
#
loop_
_entity.id
_entity.type
_entity.pdbx_description
1 polymer ?
#
loop_
_entity_poly.entity_id
_entity_poly.type
_entity_poly.pdbx_seq_one_letter_code
_entity_poly.pdbx_strand_id
1 'polypeptide(L)'
;MVANYPIEKARNIAKALLKAGWYANAVMQSDGVPILYVRAFSFEKLLLEAIDEGMSSLCGSSKQVIYSLLENTFNIRRRDIPYKIEDFANAIEKIFGLGAKVLETLIMERLNEKVGHKIEYPQEPKELIFTEYVMAARRSFLKKRNMLMQVQHNQVRKRVWDQARERFKQS
;
A
#
# COMPACT_ATOMS: atom_id res chain seq x y z
N MET A 1 20.03 -3.23 33.04
CA MET A 1 20.18 -4.60 32.48
C MET A 1 19.72 -4.56 31.03
N VAL A 2 20.64 -4.37 30.09
CA VAL A 2 20.33 -4.39 28.66
C VAL A 2 20.34 -5.86 28.25
N ALA A 3 19.16 -6.41 27.92
CA ALA A 3 19.05 -7.77 27.42
C ALA A 3 19.88 -7.88 26.14
N ASN A 4 20.94 -8.68 26.20
CA ASN A 4 21.87 -8.89 25.10
C ASN A 4 21.12 -9.62 23.98
N TYR A 5 20.55 -8.86 23.05
CA TYR A 5 19.79 -9.40 21.92
C TYR A 5 20.78 -10.13 21.01
N PRO A 6 20.72 -11.47 20.87
CA PRO A 6 21.77 -12.20 20.18
C PRO A 6 21.81 -11.79 18.70
N ILE A 7 22.98 -11.38 18.23
CA ILE A 7 23.25 -10.91 16.86
C ILE A 7 22.67 -11.88 15.80
N GLU A 8 22.67 -13.17 16.11
CA GLU A 8 22.12 -14.23 15.27
C GLU A 8 20.60 -14.10 15.03
N LYS A 9 19.85 -13.64 16.04
CA LYS A 9 18.41 -13.42 15.95
C LYS A 9 18.10 -12.22 15.06
N ALA A 10 18.87 -11.14 15.19
CA ALA A 10 18.78 -9.98 14.30
C ALA A 10 19.12 -10.36 12.85
N ARG A 11 20.15 -11.20 12.64
CA ARG A 11 20.55 -11.71 11.32
C ARG A 11 19.45 -12.54 10.65
N ASN A 12 18.77 -13.39 11.41
CA ASN A 12 17.69 -14.23 10.89
C ASN A 12 16.43 -13.43 10.56
N ILE A 13 16.09 -12.43 11.38
CA ILE A 13 14.99 -11.50 11.10
C ILE A 13 15.31 -10.68 9.84
N ALA A 14 16.54 -10.19 9.70
CA ALA A 14 16.97 -9.48 8.51
C ALA A 14 16.84 -10.35 7.24
N LYS A 15 17.31 -11.61 7.29
CA LYS A 15 17.15 -12.57 6.19
C LYS A 15 15.67 -12.85 5.87
N ALA A 16 14.82 -12.99 6.88
CA ALA A 16 13.39 -13.21 6.71
C ALA A 16 12.70 -12.01 6.04
N LEU A 17 13.04 -10.79 6.47
CA LEU A 17 12.56 -9.55 5.85
C LEU A 17 13.04 -9.40 4.39
N LEU A 18 14.20 -9.99 4.05
CA LEU A 18 14.83 -9.90 2.74
C LEU A 18 14.06 -10.78 1.77
N LYS A 19 13.75 -11.99 2.23
CA LYS A 19 12.85 -12.92 1.57
C LYS A 19 11.43 -12.37 1.43
N ALA A 20 11.00 -11.52 2.36
CA ALA A 20 9.69 -10.88 2.33
C ALA A 20 9.63 -9.58 1.49
N GLY A 21 10.77 -9.01 1.07
CA GLY A 21 10.83 -7.80 0.23
C GLY A 21 10.72 -6.46 0.97
N TRP A 22 11.03 -6.39 2.26
CA TRP A 22 10.82 -5.21 3.13
C TRP A 22 12.12 -4.41 3.41
N TYR A 23 12.75 -3.80 2.39
CA TYR A 23 14.07 -3.16 2.58
C TYR A 23 14.25 -1.73 2.07
N ALA A 24 13.19 -1.00 1.78
CA ALA A 24 13.39 0.28 1.11
C ALA A 24 14.28 1.29 1.87
N ASN A 25 14.36 1.27 3.22
CA ASN A 25 15.21 2.19 3.99
C ASN A 25 15.59 1.64 5.38
N ALA A 26 16.66 0.85 5.48
CA ALA A 26 17.31 0.58 6.76
C ALA A 26 18.64 1.34 6.82
N VAL A 27 18.69 2.40 7.65
CA VAL A 27 19.96 2.96 8.13
C VAL A 27 20.32 2.21 9.40
N MET A 28 21.50 1.56 9.41
CA MET A 28 22.08 0.97 10.61
C MET A 28 22.65 2.09 11.49
N GLN A 29 22.26 2.14 12.76
CA GLN A 29 23.02 2.90 13.75
C GLN A 29 24.34 2.19 14.08
N SER A 30 25.29 2.92 14.65
CA SER A 30 26.60 2.41 15.07
C SER A 30 26.54 1.32 16.14
N ASP A 31 25.40 1.19 16.83
CA ASP A 31 25.10 0.16 17.84
C ASP A 31 24.48 -1.13 17.25
N GLY A 32 24.28 -1.19 15.93
CA GLY A 32 23.74 -2.36 15.24
C GLY A 32 22.23 -2.53 15.33
N VAL A 33 21.49 -1.55 15.89
CA VAL A 33 20.03 -1.59 15.96
C VAL A 33 19.43 -0.92 14.70
N PRO A 34 18.62 -1.62 13.89
CA PRO A 34 17.98 -1.01 12.73
C PRO A 34 16.93 0.01 13.14
N ILE A 35 17.06 1.26 12.69
CA ILE A 35 15.93 2.19 12.74
C ILE A 35 15.02 1.84 11.55
N LEU A 36 13.89 1.19 11.85
CA LEU A 36 12.87 0.85 10.85
C LEU A 36 12.14 2.12 10.39
N TYR A 37 12.69 2.86 9.43
CA TYR A 37 11.94 3.90 8.72
C TYR A 37 11.50 3.40 7.35
N VAL A 38 10.65 2.38 7.33
CA VAL A 38 9.88 2.04 6.15
C VAL A 38 8.44 2.44 6.41
N ARG A 39 8.10 3.69 6.08
CA ARG A 39 6.70 4.04 5.78
C ARG A 39 6.37 3.43 4.42
N ALA A 40 6.39 2.10 4.32
CA ALA A 40 5.75 1.39 3.23
C ALA A 40 4.26 1.66 3.42
N PHE A 41 3.73 2.67 2.73
CA PHE A 41 2.31 2.74 2.53
C PHE A 41 1.93 1.48 1.74
N SER A 42 1.21 0.56 2.40
CA SER A 42 0.59 -0.55 1.70
C SER A 42 -0.54 -0.01 0.82
N PHE A 43 -0.84 -0.69 -0.30
CA PHE A 43 -1.97 -0.31 -1.14
C PHE A 43 -3.26 -0.26 -0.34
N GLU A 44 -3.41 -1.20 0.60
CA GLU A 44 -4.55 -1.32 1.50
C GLU A 44 -4.72 -0.07 2.36
N LYS A 45 -3.62 0.56 2.80
CA LYS A 45 -3.69 1.82 3.54
C LYS A 45 -4.16 2.97 2.66
N LEU A 46 -3.62 3.09 1.44
CA LEU A 46 -4.04 4.13 0.49
C LEU A 46 -5.52 3.97 0.10
N LEU A 47 -5.96 2.74 -0.10
CA LEU A 47 -7.37 2.42 -0.37
C LEU A 47 -8.26 2.79 0.82
N LEU A 48 -7.88 2.46 2.06
CA LEU A 48 -8.64 2.86 3.24
C LEU A 48 -8.74 4.38 3.40
N GLU A 49 -7.65 5.10 3.15
CA GLU A 49 -7.66 6.56 3.17
C GLU A 49 -8.59 7.13 2.08
N ALA A 50 -8.54 6.58 0.86
CA ALA A 50 -9.43 6.99 -0.22
C ALA A 50 -10.91 6.72 0.11
N ILE A 51 -11.21 5.57 0.73
CA ILE A 51 -12.55 5.22 1.21
C ILE A 51 -13.00 6.21 2.30
N ASP A 52 -12.16 6.48 3.29
CA ASP A 52 -12.49 7.42 4.37
C ASP A 52 -12.77 8.82 3.83
N GLU A 53 -11.98 9.30 2.86
CA GLU A 53 -12.15 10.60 2.23
C GLU A 53 -13.41 10.66 1.35
N GLY A 54 -13.68 9.64 0.54
CA GLY A 54 -14.91 9.53 -0.24
C GLY A 54 -16.16 9.48 0.65
N MET A 55 -16.12 8.66 1.70
CA MET A 55 -17.18 8.58 2.71
C MET A 55 -17.38 9.89 3.46
N SER A 56 -16.30 10.60 3.81
CA SER A 56 -16.40 11.91 4.48
C SER A 56 -16.99 12.97 3.55
N SER A 57 -16.67 12.90 2.25
CA SER A 57 -17.16 13.84 1.25
C SER A 57 -18.66 13.66 0.98
N LEU A 58 -19.14 12.41 0.95
CA LEU A 58 -20.55 12.12 0.70
C LEU A 58 -21.42 12.16 1.96
N CYS A 59 -20.92 11.60 3.07
CA CYS A 59 -21.73 11.37 4.28
C CYS A 59 -21.43 12.35 5.43
N GLY A 60 -20.35 13.14 5.34
CA GLY A 60 -19.97 14.09 6.39
C GLY A 60 -19.87 13.44 7.77
N SER A 61 -20.64 13.98 8.72
CA SER A 61 -20.71 13.50 10.11
C SER A 61 -21.30 12.10 10.24
N SER A 62 -22.11 11.64 9.27
CA SER A 62 -22.76 10.33 9.30
C SER A 62 -21.84 9.17 8.92
N LYS A 63 -20.59 9.43 8.55
CA LYS A 63 -19.59 8.39 8.17
C LYS A 63 -19.52 7.23 9.17
N GLN A 64 -19.51 7.53 10.48
CA GLN A 64 -19.41 6.48 11.52
C GLN A 64 -20.66 5.61 11.60
N VAL A 65 -21.83 6.16 11.29
CA VAL A 65 -23.09 5.40 11.23
C VAL A 65 -23.03 4.41 10.08
N ILE A 66 -22.51 4.84 8.92
CA ILE A 66 -22.37 3.94 7.77
C ILE A 66 -21.35 2.84 8.04
N TYR A 67 -20.22 3.14 8.68
CA TYR A 67 -19.28 2.09 9.10
C TYR A 67 -19.89 1.11 10.10
N SER A 68 -20.70 1.59 11.03
CA SER A 68 -21.42 0.74 11.96
C SER A 68 -22.45 -0.15 11.23
N LEU A 69 -23.10 0.37 10.19
CA LEU A 69 -24.03 -0.40 9.36
C LEU A 69 -23.31 -1.49 8.56
N LEU A 70 -22.16 -1.17 7.96
CA LEU A 70 -21.28 -2.12 7.27
C LEU A 70 -20.83 -3.26 8.21
N GLU A 71 -20.43 -2.93 9.43
CA GLU A 71 -19.99 -3.93 10.41
C GLU A 71 -21.16 -4.78 10.90
N ASN A 72 -22.27 -4.17 11.33
CA ASN A 72 -23.35 -4.87 12.00
C ASN A 72 -24.27 -5.64 11.04
N THR A 73 -24.51 -5.13 9.83
CA THR A 73 -25.45 -5.73 8.87
C THR A 73 -24.75 -6.58 7.83
N PHE A 74 -23.55 -6.17 7.41
CA PHE A 74 -22.83 -6.84 6.32
C PHE A 74 -21.60 -7.62 6.80
N ASN A 75 -21.25 -7.54 8.09
CA ASN A 75 -20.07 -8.17 8.67
C ASN A 75 -18.76 -7.76 7.94
N ILE A 76 -18.68 -6.48 7.59
CA ILE A 76 -17.52 -5.85 6.94
C ILE A 76 -16.97 -4.80 7.89
N ARG A 77 -15.89 -5.12 8.62
CA ARG A 77 -15.18 -4.11 9.41
C ARG A 77 -14.39 -3.21 8.47
N ARG A 78 -14.21 -1.95 8.84
CA ARG A 78 -13.43 -0.97 8.05
C ARG A 78 -12.09 -1.55 7.59
N ARG A 79 -11.33 -2.19 8.49
CA ARG A 79 -10.01 -2.77 8.20
C ARG A 79 -10.03 -3.94 7.20
N ASP A 80 -11.18 -4.58 7.01
CA ASP A 80 -11.34 -5.76 6.14
C ASP A 80 -11.72 -5.35 4.70
N ILE A 81 -12.20 -4.12 4.50
CA ILE A 81 -12.66 -3.60 3.18
C ILE A 81 -11.63 -3.81 2.06
N PRO A 82 -10.32 -3.55 2.24
CA PRO A 82 -9.33 -3.74 1.17
C PRO A 82 -9.23 -5.18 0.65
N TYR A 83 -9.71 -6.15 1.43
CA TYR A 83 -9.70 -7.57 1.10
C TYR A 83 -11.08 -8.09 0.68
N LYS A 84 -12.12 -7.27 0.82
CA LYS A 84 -13.52 -7.59 0.54
C LYS A 84 -14.17 -6.52 -0.35
N ILE A 85 -13.48 -6.11 -1.41
CA ILE A 85 -13.91 -4.95 -2.21
C ILE A 85 -15.26 -5.17 -2.92
N GLU A 86 -15.53 -6.40 -3.36
CA GLU A 86 -16.80 -6.80 -3.99
C GLU A 86 -17.93 -6.79 -2.96
N ASP A 87 -17.73 -7.39 -1.78
CA ASP A 87 -18.72 -7.36 -0.69
C ASP A 87 -18.99 -5.92 -0.26
N PHE A 88 -17.96 -5.08 -0.21
CA PHE A 88 -18.09 -3.67 0.12
C PHE A 88 -18.92 -2.93 -0.93
N ALA A 89 -18.65 -3.11 -2.24
CA ALA A 89 -19.41 -2.52 -3.33
C ALA A 89 -20.89 -2.89 -3.26
N ASN A 90 -21.18 -4.19 -3.07
CA ASN A 90 -22.53 -4.70 -2.90
C ASN A 90 -23.22 -4.13 -1.64
N ALA A 91 -22.50 -3.96 -0.55
CA ALA A 91 -23.04 -3.40 0.69
C ALA A 91 -23.37 -1.91 0.53
N ILE A 92 -22.49 -1.10 -0.06
CA ILE A 92 -22.78 0.31 -0.29
C ILE A 92 -23.92 0.51 -1.29
N GLU A 93 -24.06 -0.37 -2.29
CA GLU A 93 -25.22 -0.35 -3.19
C GLU A 93 -26.53 -0.65 -2.44
N LYS A 94 -26.53 -1.59 -1.50
CA LYS A 94 -27.71 -1.85 -0.65
C LYS A 94 -28.03 -0.70 0.31
N ILE A 95 -27.03 0.07 0.74
CA ILE A 95 -27.20 1.20 1.67
C ILE A 95 -27.65 2.46 0.92
N PHE A 96 -27.00 2.78 -0.20
CA PHE A 96 -27.17 4.06 -0.92
C PHE A 96 -27.99 3.94 -2.21
N GLY A 97 -28.32 2.73 -2.66
CA GLY A 97 -28.92 2.49 -3.97
C GLY A 97 -28.06 3.07 -5.09
N LEU A 98 -28.69 3.79 -6.02
CA LEU A 98 -28.02 4.50 -7.11
C LEU A 98 -26.95 5.50 -6.62
N GLY A 99 -27.09 6.02 -5.39
CA GLY A 99 -26.11 6.92 -4.77
C GLY A 99 -24.75 6.26 -4.52
N ALA A 100 -24.67 4.92 -4.52
CA ALA A 100 -23.41 4.19 -4.40
C ALA A 100 -22.45 4.53 -5.55
N LYS A 101 -22.95 4.80 -6.76
CA LYS A 101 -22.10 5.18 -7.90
C LYS A 101 -21.34 6.49 -7.65
N VAL A 102 -21.96 7.45 -6.96
CA VAL A 102 -21.29 8.69 -6.55
C VAL A 102 -20.17 8.39 -5.57
N LEU A 103 -20.41 7.53 -4.58
CA LEU A 103 -19.39 7.12 -3.62
C LEU A 103 -18.23 6.39 -4.31
N GLU A 104 -18.53 5.43 -5.18
CA GLU A 104 -17.55 4.69 -5.96
C GLU A 104 -16.65 5.63 -6.76
N THR A 105 -17.23 6.60 -7.48
CA THR A 105 -16.48 7.61 -8.24
C THR A 105 -15.54 8.42 -7.34
N LEU A 106 -16.04 8.94 -6.21
CA LEU A 106 -15.22 9.69 -5.25
C LEU A 106 -14.04 8.86 -4.73
N ILE A 107 -14.26 7.58 -4.44
CA ILE A 107 -13.20 6.69 -3.97
C ILE A 107 -12.16 6.46 -5.07
N MET A 108 -12.59 6.24 -6.31
CA MET A 108 -11.67 6.04 -7.45
C MET A 108 -10.80 7.28 -7.69
N GLU A 109 -11.38 8.47 -7.63
CA GLU A 109 -10.65 9.74 -7.76
C GLU A 109 -9.58 9.89 -6.67
N ARG A 110 -9.97 9.71 -5.39
CA ARG A 110 -9.03 9.80 -4.26
C ARG A 110 -7.96 8.72 -4.31
N LEU A 111 -8.31 7.52 -4.77
CA LEU A 111 -7.34 6.44 -4.94
C LEU A 111 -6.32 6.76 -6.03
N ASN A 112 -6.75 7.34 -7.15
CA ASN A 112 -5.87 7.77 -8.23
C ASN A 112 -4.84 8.81 -7.74
N GLU A 113 -5.32 9.82 -7.01
CA GLU A 113 -4.47 10.86 -6.40
C GLU A 113 -3.41 10.24 -5.48
N LYS A 114 -3.82 9.27 -4.64
CA LYS A 114 -2.94 8.59 -3.67
C LYS A 114 -1.94 7.63 -4.31
N VAL A 115 -2.32 6.97 -5.40
CA VAL A 115 -1.42 6.08 -6.16
C VAL A 115 -0.35 6.90 -6.89
N GLY A 116 -0.64 8.16 -7.23
CA GLY A 116 0.36 9.15 -7.67
C GLY A 116 1.00 8.86 -9.02
N HIS A 117 0.42 7.95 -9.81
CA HIS A 117 0.80 7.68 -11.20
C HIS A 117 -0.39 7.17 -11.98
N LYS A 118 -0.32 7.28 -13.32
CA LYS A 118 -1.38 6.83 -14.21
C LYS A 118 -1.66 5.34 -14.01
N ILE A 119 -2.90 5.01 -13.68
CA ILE A 119 -3.40 3.63 -13.63
C ILE A 119 -3.74 3.20 -15.06
N GLU A 120 -3.14 2.10 -15.50
CA GLU A 120 -3.50 1.45 -16.76
C GLU A 120 -4.86 0.75 -16.57
N TYR A 121 -5.94 1.41 -17.00
CA TYR A 121 -7.29 0.83 -17.03
C TYR A 121 -7.68 0.54 -18.48
N PRO A 122 -8.04 -0.72 -18.83
CA PRO A 122 -8.21 -1.12 -20.22
C PRO A 122 -9.52 -0.67 -20.88
N GLN A 123 -10.51 -0.17 -20.13
CA GLN A 123 -11.84 0.17 -20.67
C GLN A 123 -12.03 1.67 -20.90
N GLU A 124 -12.90 2.01 -21.86
CA GLU A 124 -13.37 3.38 -22.07
C GLU A 124 -14.08 3.92 -20.80
N PRO A 125 -14.07 5.24 -20.56
CA PRO A 125 -14.61 5.85 -19.32
C PRO A 125 -16.10 5.56 -19.03
N LYS A 126 -16.85 5.04 -20.00
CA LYS A 126 -18.30 4.84 -19.90
C LYS A 126 -18.72 3.62 -19.06
N GLU A 127 -17.81 2.66 -18.82
CA GLU A 127 -18.07 1.44 -18.05
C GLU A 127 -17.00 1.23 -16.95
N LEU A 128 -16.67 2.30 -16.23
CA LEU A 128 -15.75 2.20 -15.08
C LEU A 128 -16.41 1.41 -13.94
N ILE A 129 -16.09 0.13 -13.85
CA ILE A 129 -16.50 -0.75 -12.76
C ILE A 129 -15.56 -0.56 -11.58
N PHE A 130 -16.11 -0.15 -10.43
CA PHE A 130 -15.36 0.19 -9.23
C PHE A 130 -14.38 -0.90 -8.77
N THR A 131 -14.83 -2.16 -8.69
CA THR A 131 -14.00 -3.28 -8.24
C THR A 131 -12.84 -3.56 -9.19
N GLU A 132 -13.12 -3.55 -10.50
CA GLU A 132 -12.09 -3.70 -11.54
C GLU A 132 -11.07 -2.56 -11.48
N TYR A 133 -11.53 -1.34 -11.25
CA TYR A 133 -10.66 -0.18 -11.10
C TYR A 133 -9.72 -0.34 -9.90
N VAL A 134 -10.23 -0.73 -8.74
CA VAL A 134 -9.40 -0.99 -7.55
C VAL A 134 -8.37 -2.10 -7.83
N MET A 135 -8.76 -3.15 -8.55
CA MET A 135 -7.83 -4.22 -8.96
C MET A 135 -6.74 -3.72 -9.92
N ALA A 136 -7.09 -2.87 -10.90
CA ALA A 136 -6.14 -2.25 -11.81
C ALA A 136 -5.18 -1.32 -11.05
N ALA A 137 -5.70 -0.48 -10.15
CA ALA A 137 -4.93 0.40 -9.29
C ALA A 137 -3.93 -0.40 -8.44
N ARG A 138 -4.37 -1.52 -7.85
CA ARG A 138 -3.50 -2.42 -7.07
C ARG A 138 -2.38 -2.99 -7.91
N ARG A 139 -2.68 -3.50 -9.11
CA ARG A 139 -1.68 -4.03 -10.05
C ARG A 139 -0.66 -2.96 -10.44
N SER A 140 -1.13 -1.76 -10.78
CA SER A 140 -0.28 -0.62 -11.14
C SER A 140 0.66 -0.24 -9.99
N PHE A 141 0.10 -0.08 -8.79
CA PHE A 141 0.85 0.25 -7.58
C PHE A 141 1.96 -0.77 -7.28
N LEU A 142 1.62 -2.07 -7.31
CA LEU A 142 2.58 -3.14 -7.06
C LEU A 142 3.67 -3.22 -8.12
N LYS A 143 3.31 -3.06 -9.41
CA LYS A 143 4.27 -3.01 -10.54
C LYS A 143 5.26 -1.87 -10.35
N LYS A 144 4.78 -0.66 -10.07
CA LYS A 144 5.62 0.53 -9.83
C LYS A 144 6.53 0.33 -8.63
N ARG A 145 6.00 -0.16 -7.51
CA ARG A 145 6.79 -0.46 -6.30
C ARG A 145 7.89 -1.47 -6.58
N ASN A 146 7.58 -2.59 -7.24
CA ASN A 146 8.56 -3.62 -7.58
C ASN A 146 9.65 -3.07 -8.51
N MET A 147 9.28 -2.25 -9.50
CA MET A 147 10.23 -1.58 -10.38
C MET A 147 11.19 -0.66 -9.61
N LEU A 148 10.67 0.16 -8.69
CA LEU A 148 11.50 1.05 -7.87
C LEU A 148 12.47 0.26 -6.98
N MET A 149 12.03 -0.85 -6.39
CA MET A 149 12.88 -1.73 -5.60
C MET A 149 14.00 -2.36 -6.45
N GLN A 150 13.70 -2.78 -7.68
CA GLN A 150 14.70 -3.32 -8.61
C GLN A 150 15.72 -2.26 -9.06
N VAL A 151 15.26 -1.04 -9.37
CA VAL A 151 16.15 0.08 -9.72
C VAL A 151 17.10 0.39 -8.56
N GLN A 152 16.58 0.48 -7.33
CA GLN A 152 17.41 0.76 -6.16
C GLN A 152 18.43 -0.34 -5.89
N HIS A 153 18.03 -1.61 -6.01
CA HIS A 153 18.94 -2.75 -5.89
C HIS A 153 20.05 -2.73 -6.94
N ASN A 154 19.72 -2.44 -8.21
CA ASN A 154 20.71 -2.35 -9.28
C ASN A 154 21.69 -1.18 -9.07
N GLN A 155 21.21 -0.03 -8.59
CA GLN A 155 22.07 1.11 -8.28
C GLN A 155 23.01 0.85 -7.11
N VAL A 156 22.54 0.15 -6.06
CA VAL A 156 23.40 -0.27 -4.93
C VAL A 156 24.47 -1.24 -5.42
N ARG A 157 24.09 -2.27 -6.19
CA ARG A 157 25.06 -3.24 -6.75
C ARG A 157 26.12 -2.54 -7.59
N LYS A 158 25.71 -1.63 -8.48
CA LYS A 158 26.64 -0.88 -9.34
C LYS A 158 27.64 -0.07 -8.50
N ARG A 159 27.16 0.70 -7.51
CA ARG A 159 28.03 1.48 -6.61
C ARG A 159 29.06 0.62 -5.87
N VAL A 160 28.66 -0.55 -5.38
CA VAL A 160 29.58 -1.50 -4.70
C VAL A 160 30.64 -2.02 -5.66
N TRP A 161 30.24 -2.40 -6.88
CA TRP A 161 31.18 -2.85 -7.91
C TRP A 161 32.17 -1.76 -8.33
N ASP A 162 31.71 -0.52 -8.49
CA ASP A 162 32.57 0.61 -8.86
C ASP A 162 33.59 0.92 -7.74
N GLN A 163 33.17 0.90 -6.47
CA GLN A 163 34.07 1.08 -5.31
C GLN A 163 35.13 -0.03 -5.20
N ALA A 164 34.74 -1.30 -5.42
CA ALA A 164 35.68 -2.42 -5.38
C ALA A 164 36.74 -2.30 -6.50
N ARG A 165 36.33 -1.86 -7.69
CA ARG A 165 37.23 -1.64 -8.82
C ARG A 165 38.26 -0.54 -8.56
N GLU A 166 37.85 0.57 -7.95
CA GLU A 166 38.77 1.67 -7.63
C GLU A 166 39.76 1.28 -6.51
N ARG A 167 39.34 0.49 -5.52
CA ARG A 167 40.26 -0.06 -4.51
C ARG A 167 41.32 -0.98 -5.11
N PHE A 168 40.96 -1.74 -6.14
CA PHE A 168 41.88 -2.65 -6.83
C PHE A 168 42.91 -1.92 -7.70
N LYS A 169 42.61 -0.70 -8.17
CA LYS A 169 43.56 0.14 -8.93
C LYS A 169 44.55 0.90 -8.05
N GLN A 170 44.23 1.06 -6.76
CA GLN A 170 45.04 1.79 -5.78
C GLN A 170 45.96 0.85 -4.96
N SER A 171 45.95 -0.44 -5.26
CA SER A 171 46.82 -1.49 -4.70
C SER A 171 47.75 -2.03 -5.78
#